data_AF-A0A535LVI8-F1
#
_entry.id   AF-A0A535LVI8-F1
#
_cell.length_a   1.000
_cell.length_b   1.000
_cell.length_c   1.000
_cell.angle_alpha   90.00
_cell.angle_beta   90.00
_cell.angle_gamma   90.00
#
_symmetry.space_group_name_H-M   'P 1'
#
loop_
_entity.id
_entity.type
_entity.pdbx_description
1 polymer ?
#
loop_
_entity_poly.entity_id
_entity_poly.type
_entity_poly.pdbx_seq_one_letter_code
_entity_poly.pdbx_strand_id
1 'polypeptide(L)'
;MQIDWHGPSVLGIAIFLAIGVLFGFAARRWRTLKTLAVVAPLIAALIPLLYFVLEGNVSACTGSGSTFRCTEVPYASTWNVADWILVGAVVLLTVAPIVSTGLRSRLPSVLAAIVLAGLIAPNLVFMYSWVLAGALVLGAAIAGAPSKGTEPTRAG
;
A
#
# COMPACT_ATOMS: atom_id res chain seq x y z
N MET A 1 -11.05 -16.00 -20.32
CA MET A 1 -10.67 -14.57 -20.23
C MET A 1 -9.62 -14.45 -19.14
N GLN A 2 -8.35 -14.54 -19.53
CA GLN A 2 -7.24 -14.14 -18.65
C GLN A 2 -7.29 -12.61 -18.60
N ILE A 3 -7.58 -12.05 -17.43
CA ILE A 3 -7.34 -10.63 -17.21
C ILE A 3 -5.81 -10.52 -17.14
N ASP A 4 -5.21 -9.93 -18.17
CA ASP A 4 -3.79 -9.59 -18.19
C ASP A 4 -3.50 -8.55 -17.12
N TRP A 5 -3.19 -9.02 -15.91
CA TRP A 5 -2.69 -8.20 -14.80
C TRP A 5 -1.20 -7.81 -14.98
N HIS A 6 -0.58 -8.14 -16.12
CA HIS A 6 0.87 -8.11 -16.32
C HIS A 6 1.46 -6.76 -16.77
N GLY A 7 0.66 -5.70 -16.84
CA GLY A 7 1.16 -4.37 -17.18
C GLY A 7 0.58 -3.29 -16.25
N PRO A 8 1.39 -2.35 -15.76
CA PRO A 8 0.83 -1.18 -15.10
C PRO A 8 -0.07 -0.42 -16.07
N SER A 9 -1.38 -0.55 -15.89
CA SER A 9 -2.37 0.18 -16.68
C SER A 9 -2.66 1.53 -16.01
N VAL A 10 -2.58 2.61 -16.79
CA VAL A 10 -2.96 3.96 -16.33
C VAL A 10 -4.37 3.96 -15.74
N LEU A 11 -5.28 3.21 -16.37
CA LEU A 11 -6.63 3.01 -15.90
C LEU A 11 -6.69 2.35 -14.51
N GLY A 12 -5.93 1.27 -14.28
CA GLY A 12 -5.89 0.59 -12.98
C GLY A 12 -5.34 1.48 -11.87
N ILE A 13 -4.29 2.25 -12.16
CA ILE A 13 -3.73 3.25 -11.22
C ILE A 13 -4.79 4.30 -10.89
N ALA A 14 -5.47 4.85 -11.90
CA ALA A 14 -6.53 5.84 -11.71
C ALA A 14 -7.69 5.30 -10.87
N ILE A 15 -8.08 4.03 -11.08
CA ILE A 15 -9.10 3.36 -10.28
C ILE A 15 -8.65 3.24 -8.82
N PHE A 16 -7.43 2.79 -8.54
CA PHE A 16 -6.94 2.69 -7.17
C PHE A 16 -6.86 4.06 -6.47
N LEU A 17 -6.40 5.09 -7.18
CA LEU A 17 -6.39 6.45 -6.65
C LEU A 17 -7.80 6.96 -6.36
N ALA A 18 -8.75 6.73 -7.27
CA ALA A 18 -10.15 7.09 -7.06
C ALA A 18 -10.74 6.38 -5.85
N ILE A 19 -10.47 5.07 -5.69
CA ILE A 19 -10.87 4.30 -4.50
C ILE A 19 -10.29 4.93 -3.23
N GLY A 20 -8.99 5.23 -3.21
CA GLY A 20 -8.34 5.87 -2.05
C GLY A 20 -8.95 7.21 -1.68
N VAL A 21 -9.23 8.06 -2.67
CA VAL A 21 -9.84 9.38 -2.47
C VAL A 21 -11.27 9.25 -1.95
N LEU A 22 -12.12 8.46 -2.63
CA LEU A 22 -13.51 8.23 -2.23
C LEU A 22 -13.59 7.61 -0.83
N PHE A 23 -12.72 6.64 -0.55
CA PHE A 23 -12.58 6.04 0.78
C PHE A 23 -12.19 7.07 1.84
N GLY A 24 -11.23 7.95 1.55
CA GLY A 24 -10.84 9.04 2.45
C GLY A 24 -11.99 10.00 2.75
N PHE A 25 -12.79 10.39 1.74
CA PHE A 25 -13.98 11.21 1.94
C PHE A 25 -15.05 10.50 2.77
N ALA A 26 -15.33 9.22 2.49
CA ALA A 26 -16.27 8.43 3.27
C ALA A 26 -15.81 8.28 4.73
N ALA A 27 -14.52 8.05 4.96
CA ALA A 27 -13.90 7.96 6.28
C ALA A 27 -13.90 9.28 7.06
N ARG A 28 -13.99 10.45 6.39
CA ARG A 28 -14.28 11.71 7.10
C ARG A 28 -15.66 11.71 7.75
N ARG A 29 -16.64 11.09 7.08
CA ARG A 29 -18.05 11.12 7.47
C ARG A 29 -18.40 10.05 8.50
N TRP A 30 -17.87 8.84 8.36
CA TRP A 30 -18.24 7.68 9.20
C TRP A 30 -17.11 7.23 10.13
N ARG A 31 -17.41 7.12 11.43
CA ARG A 31 -16.42 6.73 12.46
C ARG A 31 -15.82 5.35 12.24
N THR A 32 -16.61 4.39 11.76
CA THR A 32 -16.17 3.01 11.46
C THR A 32 -15.18 2.96 10.29
N LEU A 33 -15.42 3.76 9.24
CA LEU A 33 -14.48 3.90 8.13
C LEU A 33 -13.22 4.65 8.55
N LYS A 34 -13.34 5.57 9.51
CA LYS A 34 -12.18 6.27 10.07
C LYS A 34 -11.23 5.34 10.81
N THR A 35 -11.73 4.38 11.58
CA THR A 35 -10.90 3.33 12.17
C THR A 35 -10.30 2.41 11.11
N LEU A 36 -11.06 2.09 10.06
CA LEU A 36 -10.57 1.26 8.96
C LEU A 36 -9.43 1.97 8.19
N ALA A 37 -9.51 3.29 8.00
CA ALA A 37 -8.47 4.08 7.34
C ALA A 37 -7.12 4.07 8.06
N VAL A 38 -7.08 3.66 9.33
CA VAL A 38 -5.84 3.51 10.09
C VAL A 38 -5.11 2.22 9.71
N VAL A 39 -5.83 1.13 9.47
CA VAL A 39 -5.25 -0.23 9.36
C VAL A 39 -5.29 -0.75 7.93
N ALA A 40 -6.27 -0.35 7.12
CA ALA A 40 -6.42 -0.78 5.73
C ALA A 40 -5.19 -0.56 4.85
N PRO A 41 -4.43 0.56 4.96
CA PRO A 41 -3.22 0.74 4.16
C PRO A 41 -2.16 -0.33 4.44
N LEU A 42 -1.98 -0.70 5.72
CA LEU A 42 -1.04 -1.74 6.12
C LEU A 42 -1.48 -3.12 5.63
N ILE A 43 -2.77 -3.45 5.78
CA ILE A 43 -3.32 -4.71 5.27
C ILE A 43 -3.10 -4.81 3.76
N ALA A 44 -3.39 -3.74 3.02
CA ALA A 44 -3.19 -3.69 1.57
C ALA A 44 -1.72 -3.81 1.15
N ALA A 45 -0.77 -3.38 1.99
CA ALA A 45 0.66 -3.58 1.74
C ALA A 45 1.15 -4.99 2.07
N LEU A 46 0.54 -5.64 3.08
CA LEU A 46 0.91 -6.99 3.51
C LEU A 46 0.38 -8.08 2.59
N ILE A 47 -0.80 -7.92 1.99
CA ILE A 47 -1.38 -8.91 1.06
C ILE A 47 -0.39 -9.28 -0.08
N PRO A 48 0.12 -8.33 -0.89
CA PRO A 48 1.05 -8.69 -1.96
C PRO A 48 2.38 -9.22 -1.43
N LEU A 49 2.87 -8.70 -0.29
CA LEU A 49 4.09 -9.22 0.33
C LEU A 49 3.94 -10.69 0.72
N LEU A 50 2.88 -11.04 1.46
CA LEU A 50 2.61 -12.41 1.89
C LEU A 50 2.39 -13.32 0.69
N TYR A 51 1.67 -12.86 -0.32
CA TYR A 51 1.51 -13.60 -1.57
C TYR A 51 2.88 -13.91 -2.19
N PHE A 52 3.74 -12.92 -2.42
CA PHE A 52 5.05 -13.14 -3.07
C PHE A 52 6.06 -13.94 -2.24
N VAL A 53 5.88 -13.99 -0.91
CA VAL A 53 6.75 -14.75 0.00
C VAL A 53 6.27 -16.19 0.19
N LEU A 54 4.96 -16.43 0.20
CA LEU A 54 4.37 -17.72 0.60
C LEU A 54 3.76 -18.52 -0.56
N GLU A 55 3.13 -17.84 -1.53
CA GLU A 55 2.32 -18.51 -2.58
C GLU A 55 2.84 -18.26 -3.99
N GLY A 56 3.36 -17.06 -4.26
CA GLY A 56 3.89 -16.67 -5.55
C GLY A 56 5.21 -17.39 -5.78
N ASN A 57 5.20 -18.38 -6.66
CA ASN A 57 6.38 -19.14 -7.04
C ASN A 57 6.84 -18.79 -8.45
N VAL A 58 8.14 -18.91 -8.68
CA VAL A 58 8.77 -18.85 -10.00
C VAL A 58 9.79 -19.97 -10.16
N SER A 59 10.01 -20.37 -11.40
CA SER A 59 10.99 -21.40 -11.73
C SER A 59 12.39 -20.80 -11.77
N ALA A 60 13.26 -21.20 -10.84
CA ALA A 60 14.68 -20.93 -10.90
C ALA A 60 15.37 -22.08 -11.63
N CYS A 61 15.92 -21.82 -12.81
CA CYS A 61 16.59 -22.81 -13.63
C CYS A 61 18.11 -22.59 -13.64
N THR A 62 18.86 -23.68 -13.49
CA THR A 62 20.32 -23.68 -13.49
C THR A 62 20.87 -24.78 -14.40
N GLY A 63 22.11 -24.62 -14.86
CA GLY A 63 22.77 -25.57 -15.75
C GLY A 63 22.41 -25.41 -17.23
N SER A 64 22.99 -26.26 -18.07
CA SER A 64 22.70 -26.34 -19.50
C SER A 64 22.83 -27.79 -20.00
N GLY A 65 22.14 -28.12 -21.10
CA GLY A 65 22.14 -29.47 -21.66
C GLY A 65 21.68 -30.53 -20.65
N SER A 66 22.49 -31.57 -20.41
CA SER A 66 22.17 -32.67 -19.48
C SER A 66 22.18 -32.27 -18.00
N THR A 67 22.66 -31.07 -17.66
CA THR A 67 22.71 -30.56 -16.28
C THR A 67 21.57 -29.59 -15.96
N PHE A 68 20.65 -29.35 -16.90
CA PHE A 68 19.53 -28.43 -16.71
C PHE A 68 18.58 -28.92 -15.60
N ARG A 69 18.37 -28.08 -14.59
CA ARG A 69 17.46 -28.35 -13.46
C ARG A 69 16.67 -27.07 -13.17
N CYS A 70 15.37 -27.21 -12.98
CA CYS A 70 14.52 -26.14 -12.47
C CYS A 70 13.94 -26.53 -11.13
N THR A 71 13.90 -25.58 -10.21
CA THR A 71 13.24 -25.71 -8.90
C THR A 71 12.29 -24.54 -8.72
N GLU A 72 11.12 -24.78 -8.16
CA GLU A 72 10.22 -23.69 -7.78
C GLU A 72 10.78 -22.99 -6.53
N VAL A 73 10.90 -21.67 -6.61
CA VAL A 73 11.31 -20.82 -5.50
C VAL A 73 10.29 -19.69 -5.32
N PRO A 74 10.12 -19.16 -4.10
CA PRO A 74 9.24 -18.00 -3.87
C PRO A 74 9.70 -16.81 -4.72
N TYR A 75 8.76 -16.05 -5.28
CA TYR A 75 9.03 -14.88 -6.12
C TYR A 75 9.90 -13.85 -5.39
N ALA A 76 9.63 -13.64 -4.10
CA ALA A 76 10.43 -12.73 -3.27
C ALA A 76 11.91 -13.12 -3.17
N SER A 77 12.28 -14.38 -3.38
CA SER A 77 13.69 -14.82 -3.40
C SER A 77 14.47 -14.33 -4.62
N THR A 78 13.75 -13.89 -5.67
CA THR A 78 14.35 -13.31 -6.88
C THR A 78 14.64 -11.82 -6.75
N TRP A 79 14.14 -11.18 -5.70
CA TRP A 79 14.32 -9.75 -5.46
C TRP A 79 15.73 -9.45 -4.99
N ASN A 80 16.32 -8.38 -5.51
CA ASN A 80 17.61 -7.90 -5.02
C ASN A 80 17.44 -7.15 -3.68
N VAL A 81 18.56 -6.75 -3.05
CA VAL A 81 18.53 -6.03 -1.77
C VAL A 81 17.77 -4.71 -1.86
N ALA A 82 17.88 -3.96 -2.97
CA ALA A 82 17.18 -2.69 -3.14
C ALA A 82 15.66 -2.88 -3.26
N ASP A 83 15.21 -3.94 -3.93
CA ASP A 83 13.80 -4.31 -4.06
C ASP A 83 13.19 -4.62 -2.68
N TRP A 84 13.93 -5.37 -1.85
CA TRP A 84 13.55 -5.62 -0.44
C TRP A 84 13.46 -4.34 0.38
N ILE A 85 14.40 -3.41 0.21
CA ILE A 85 14.39 -2.11 0.90
C ILE A 85 13.16 -1.29 0.45
N LEU A 86 12.84 -1.27 -0.85
CA LEU A 86 11.69 -0.54 -1.37
C LEU A 86 10.38 -1.08 -0.80
N VAL A 87 10.19 -2.41 -0.80
CA VAL A 87 8.98 -3.02 -0.23
C VAL A 87 8.91 -2.78 1.28
N GLY A 88 10.04 -2.90 1.99
CA GLY A 88 10.14 -2.58 3.41
C GLY A 88 9.76 -1.12 3.71
N ALA A 89 10.23 -0.18 2.90
CA ALA A 89 9.88 1.24 3.02
C ALA A 89 8.37 1.47 2.81
N VAL A 90 7.76 0.82 1.82
CA VAL A 90 6.31 0.91 1.60
C VAL A 90 5.54 0.43 2.81
N VAL A 91 5.86 -0.76 3.32
CA VAL A 91 5.20 -1.35 4.50
C VAL A 91 5.37 -0.42 5.71
N LEU A 92 6.57 0.09 5.97
CA LEU A 92 6.81 1.03 7.07
C LEU A 92 6.00 2.32 6.92
N LEU A 93 5.95 2.91 5.72
CA LEU A 93 5.19 4.13 5.47
C LEU A 93 3.68 3.92 5.61
N THR A 94 3.17 2.70 5.38
CA THR A 94 1.74 2.39 5.62
C THR A 94 1.35 2.36 7.10
N VAL A 95 2.31 2.38 8.02
CA VAL A 95 2.08 2.54 9.46
C VAL A 95 1.84 4.01 9.84
N ALA A 96 2.18 4.97 8.96
CA ALA A 96 2.04 6.40 9.25
C ALA A 96 0.61 6.84 9.65
N PRO A 97 -0.49 6.30 9.11
CA PRO A 97 -1.85 6.53 9.62
C PRO A 97 -2.05 6.15 11.08
N ILE A 98 -1.45 5.04 11.54
CA ILE A 98 -1.47 4.63 12.95
C ILE A 98 -0.77 5.69 13.80
N VAL A 99 0.44 6.10 13.39
CA VAL A 99 1.22 7.14 14.07
C VAL A 99 0.47 8.48 14.09
N SER A 100 -0.16 8.87 12.98
CA SER A 100 -1.00 10.06 12.87
C SER A 100 -2.15 10.07 13.88
N THR A 101 -2.78 8.91 14.12
CA THR A 101 -3.83 8.83 15.15
C THR A 101 -3.28 8.95 16.57
N GLY A 102 -2.12 8.34 16.86
CA GLY A 102 -1.45 8.46 18.15
C GLY A 102 -1.01 9.90 18.45
N LEU A 103 -0.39 10.57 17.46
CA LEU A 103 0.07 11.96 17.55
C LEU A 103 -1.06 12.98 17.39
N ARG A 104 -2.27 12.55 17.01
CA ARG A 104 -3.42 13.42 16.66
C ARG A 104 -3.08 14.47 15.61
N SER A 105 -2.15 14.15 14.71
CA SER A 105 -1.68 15.04 13.64
C SER A 105 -1.84 14.34 12.30
N ARG A 106 -2.17 15.11 11.24
CA ARG A 106 -2.24 14.58 9.87
C ARG A 106 -0.88 14.52 9.18
N LEU A 107 0.12 15.19 9.75
CA LEU A 107 1.44 15.35 9.13
C LEU A 107 2.11 14.02 8.76
N PRO A 108 2.16 12.99 9.63
CA PRO A 108 2.82 11.73 9.29
C PRO A 108 2.19 11.07 8.07
N SER A 109 0.85 11.02 7.99
CA SER A 109 0.14 10.42 6.85
C SER A 109 0.31 11.22 5.55
N VAL A 110 0.31 12.55 5.62
CA VAL A 110 0.53 13.40 4.44
C VAL A 110 1.95 13.21 3.91
N LEU A 111 2.96 13.25 4.80
CA LEU A 111 4.35 13.02 4.42
C LEU A 111 4.52 11.62 3.83
N ALA A 112 3.95 10.59 4.46
CA ALA A 112 4.00 9.24 3.95
C ALA A 112 3.35 9.10 2.57
N ALA A 113 2.21 9.76 2.32
CA ALA A 113 1.58 9.75 1.00
C ALA A 113 2.48 10.37 -0.08
N ILE A 114 3.15 11.50 0.23
CA ILE A 114 4.07 12.17 -0.70
C ILE A 114 5.29 11.28 -0.98
N VAL A 115 5.91 10.72 0.08
CA VAL A 115 7.07 9.84 -0.06
C VAL A 115 6.71 8.56 -0.83
N LEU A 116 5.56 7.94 -0.53
CA LEU A 116 5.07 6.77 -1.26
C LEU A 116 4.86 7.08 -2.75
N ALA A 117 4.29 8.23 -3.10
CA ALA A 117 4.15 8.64 -4.49
C ALA A 117 5.54 8.76 -5.16
N GLY A 118 6.51 9.35 -4.49
CA GLY A 118 7.90 9.46 -4.97
C GLY A 118 8.64 8.13 -5.10
N LEU A 119 8.31 7.12 -4.29
CA LEU A 119 8.90 5.78 -4.37
C LEU A 119 8.23 4.92 -5.45
N ILE A 120 6.89 4.98 -5.54
CA ILE A 120 6.10 4.13 -6.45
C ILE A 120 6.20 4.62 -7.89
N ALA A 121 6.13 5.94 -8.13
CA ALA A 121 6.12 6.48 -9.49
C ALA A 121 7.33 6.08 -10.37
N PRO A 122 8.59 6.16 -9.90
CA PRO A 122 9.74 5.75 -10.71
C PRO A 122 9.90 4.22 -10.80
N ASN A 123 9.34 3.45 -9.86
CA ASN A 123 9.48 1.99 -9.77
C ASN A 123 8.19 1.24 -10.13
N LEU A 124 7.34 1.86 -10.96
CA LEU A 124 5.93 1.51 -11.03
C LEU A 124 5.66 0.08 -11.55
N VAL A 125 6.55 -0.45 -12.40
CA VAL A 125 6.47 -1.84 -12.88
C VAL A 125 6.59 -2.83 -11.73
N PHE A 126 7.57 -2.62 -10.85
CA PHE A 126 7.80 -3.49 -9.69
C PHE A 126 6.79 -3.19 -8.57
N MET A 127 6.51 -1.91 -8.32
CA MET A 127 5.68 -1.44 -7.21
C MET A 127 4.17 -1.46 -7.51
N TYR A 128 3.74 -1.98 -8.66
CA TYR A 128 2.33 -1.94 -9.09
C TYR A 128 1.38 -2.52 -8.04
N SER A 129 1.74 -3.67 -7.46
CA SER A 129 0.92 -4.35 -6.45
C SER A 129 0.75 -3.55 -5.14
N TRP A 130 1.56 -2.52 -4.93
CA TRP A 130 1.52 -1.65 -3.74
C TRP A 130 0.84 -0.29 -3.99
N VAL A 131 0.41 0.00 -5.23
CA VAL A 131 -0.28 1.26 -5.58
C VAL A 131 -1.53 1.45 -4.74
N LEU A 132 -2.31 0.40 -4.51
CA LEU A 132 -3.52 0.46 -3.67
C LEU A 132 -3.19 0.83 -2.23
N ALA A 133 -2.12 0.29 -1.65
CA ALA A 133 -1.68 0.64 -0.31
C ALA A 133 -1.32 2.13 -0.22
N GLY A 134 -0.59 2.66 -1.21
CA GLY A 134 -0.30 4.09 -1.33
C GLY A 134 -1.56 4.95 -1.45
N ALA A 135 -2.52 4.53 -2.28
CA ALA A 135 -3.80 5.22 -2.43
C ALA A 135 -4.62 5.24 -1.12
N LEU A 136 -4.57 4.17 -0.33
CA LEU A 136 -5.22 4.12 0.98
C LEU A 136 -4.51 4.98 2.02
N VAL A 137 -3.18 5.13 1.98
CA VAL A 137 -2.45 6.10 2.81
C VAL A 137 -2.89 7.53 2.48
N LEU A 138 -3.03 7.85 1.19
CA LEU A 138 -3.61 9.13 0.75
C LEU A 138 -5.04 9.31 1.28
N GLY A 139 -5.87 8.28 1.18
CA GLY A 139 -7.22 8.27 1.76
C GLY A 139 -7.23 8.54 3.27
N ALA A 140 -6.31 7.94 4.01
CA ALA A 140 -6.15 8.18 5.45
C ALA A 140 -5.69 9.62 5.76
N ALA A 141 -4.78 10.17 4.96
CA ALA A 141 -4.36 11.58 5.05
C ALA A 141 -5.54 12.53 4.81
N ILE A 142 -6.39 12.21 3.82
CA ILE A 142 -7.64 12.93 3.55
C ILE A 142 -8.57 12.82 4.76
N ALA A 143 -8.86 11.61 5.25
CA ALA A 143 -9.76 11.37 6.39
C ALA A 143 -9.34 12.14 7.64
N GLY A 144 -8.03 12.21 7.88
CA GLY A 144 -7.41 12.98 8.95
C GLY A 144 -7.64 12.42 10.36
N ALA A 145 -6.89 12.94 11.33
CA ALA A 145 -7.00 12.49 12.72
C ALA A 145 -8.43 12.72 13.28
N PRO A 146 -8.90 11.88 14.23
CA PRO A 146 -10.13 12.12 14.98
C PRO A 146 -10.04 13.49 15.67
N SER A 147 -10.85 14.46 15.25
CA SER A 147 -11.05 15.68 16.03
C SER A 147 -11.83 15.32 17.28
N LYS A 148 -11.46 15.89 18.44
CA LYS A 148 -12.37 15.89 19.59
C LYS A 148 -13.72 16.40 19.09
N GLY A 149 -14.80 15.78 19.55
CA GLY A 149 -16.10 16.39 19.46
C GLY A 149 -15.95 17.81 19.96
N THR A 150 -16.28 18.78 19.11
CA THR A 150 -16.64 20.10 19.57
C THR A 150 -17.72 19.84 20.60
N GLU A 151 -17.39 20.07 21.87
CA GLU A 151 -18.38 20.23 22.91
C GLU A 151 -19.45 21.17 22.34
N PRO A 152 -20.75 20.82 22.33
CA PRO A 152 -21.75 21.79 21.95
C PRO A 152 -21.63 22.91 22.96
N THR A 153 -21.14 24.08 22.53
CA THR A 153 -21.19 25.31 23.30
C THR A 153 -22.66 25.48 23.65
N ARG A 154 -23.00 25.17 24.90
CA ARG A 154 -24.33 25.35 25.46
C ARG A 154 -24.51 26.86 25.49
N ALA A 155 -25.24 27.39 24.50
CA ALA A 155 -25.76 28.74 24.58
C ALA A 155 -26.75 28.74 25.76
N GLY A 156 -26.30 29.30 26.88
CA GLY A 156 -27.11 29.70 28.02
C GLY A 156 -27.08 31.21 28.12
#